data_AF-A0A2D8IRX9-F1
#
_entry.id   AF-A0A2D8IRX9-F1
#
_cell.length_a   1.000
_cell.length_b   1.000
_cell.length_c   1.000
_cell.angle_alpha   90.00
_cell.angle_beta   90.00
_cell.angle_gamma   90.00
#
_symmetry.space_group_name_H-M   'P 1'
#
loop_
_entity.id
_entity.type
_entity.pdbx_description
1 polymer ?
#
loop_
_entity_poly.entity_id
_entity_poly.type
_entity_poly.pdbx_seq_one_letter_code
_entity_poly.pdbx_strand_id
1 'polypeptide(L)'
;MQGTGAWALRFLLLTLCITPLRRWSGRPAIIRHRRQLGLWMFSYATLHLALFAQAYVGWSAPLLWEELAERPYITVGFVAWALLLSLALTSSRGAQRKLRRRWLQLHRFIYPALVFACLHLWWQVRSDAGEALFYSAVALLLLGLRLYWRINERKRGRAA
;
A
#
# COMPACT_ATOMS: atom_id res chain seq x y z
N MET A 1 -8.48 -8.13 14.84
CA MET A 1 -8.24 -6.99 13.92
C MET A 1 -6.80 -6.86 13.46
N GLN A 2 -5.81 -7.00 14.36
CA GLN A 2 -4.39 -6.85 14.02
C GLN A 2 -3.94 -7.76 12.86
N GLY A 3 -4.42 -9.02 12.84
CA GLY A 3 -4.09 -9.98 11.78
C GLY A 3 -4.45 -9.49 10.36
N THR A 4 -5.65 -8.94 10.15
CA THR A 4 -6.07 -8.50 8.80
C THR A 4 -5.27 -7.27 8.33
N GLY A 5 -4.92 -6.36 9.24
CA GLY A 5 -4.06 -5.21 8.95
C GLY A 5 -2.63 -5.64 8.60
N ALA A 6 -2.05 -6.56 9.37
CA ALA A 6 -0.73 -7.11 9.09
C ALA A 6 -0.68 -7.82 7.74
N TRP A 7 -1.69 -8.62 7.39
CA TRP A 7 -1.77 -9.27 6.08
C TRP A 7 -1.92 -8.26 4.93
N ALA A 8 -2.70 -7.19 5.10
CA ALA A 8 -2.78 -6.11 4.12
C ALA A 8 -1.39 -5.49 3.87
N LEU A 9 -0.64 -5.20 4.94
CA LEU A 9 0.72 -4.66 4.86
C LEU A 9 1.71 -5.64 4.20
N ARG A 10 1.62 -6.93 4.52
CA ARG A 10 2.43 -7.98 3.87
C ARG A 10 2.16 -8.04 2.37
N PHE A 11 0.90 -8.02 1.93
CA PHE A 11 0.57 -7.99 0.50
C PHE A 11 1.03 -6.70 -0.18
N LEU A 12 0.97 -5.56 0.51
CA LEU A 12 1.52 -4.29 0.01
C LEU A 12 3.03 -4.39 -0.23
N LEU A 13 3.78 -4.90 0.76
CA LEU A 13 5.22 -5.12 0.64
C LEU A 13 5.55 -6.13 -0.46
N LEU A 14 4.85 -7.27 -0.53
CA LEU A 14 5.02 -8.27 -1.59
C LEU A 14 4.75 -7.69 -2.99
N THR A 15 3.72 -6.84 -3.12
CA THR A 15 3.43 -6.12 -4.36
C THR A 15 4.59 -5.20 -4.76
N LEU A 16 5.25 -4.58 -3.80
CA LEU A 16 6.45 -3.76 -4.02
C LEU A 16 7.71 -4.60 -4.27
N CYS A 17 7.80 -5.83 -3.77
CA CYS A 17 8.89 -6.77 -4.04
C CYS A 17 8.89 -7.31 -5.49
N ILE A 18 7.76 -7.28 -6.20
CA ILE A 18 7.71 -7.78 -7.59
C ILE A 18 8.69 -7.04 -8.51
N THR A 19 8.87 -5.74 -8.32
CA THR A 19 9.80 -4.95 -9.15
C THR A 19 11.26 -5.36 -8.97
N PRO A 20 11.81 -5.42 -7.73
CA PRO A 20 13.17 -5.91 -7.52
C PRO A 20 13.34 -7.37 -7.95
N LEU A 21 12.38 -8.24 -7.63
CA LEU A 21 12.41 -9.65 -8.05
C LEU A 21 12.47 -9.80 -9.58
N ARG A 22 11.69 -9.03 -10.32
CA ARG A 22 11.74 -9.02 -11.79
C ARG A 22 13.12 -8.60 -12.31
N ARG A 23 13.75 -7.59 -11.68
CA ARG A 23 15.07 -7.10 -12.10
C ARG A 23 16.18 -8.11 -11.82
N TRP A 24 16.16 -8.75 -10.65
CA TRP A 24 17.20 -9.72 -10.28
C TRP A 24 17.04 -11.07 -10.99
N SER A 25 15.81 -11.57 -11.12
CA SER A 25 15.57 -12.85 -11.80
C SER A 25 15.60 -12.78 -13.33
N GLY A 26 15.48 -11.59 -13.91
CA GLY A 26 15.31 -11.41 -15.36
C GLY A 26 13.99 -11.98 -15.92
N ARG A 27 13.09 -12.53 -15.09
CA ARG A 27 11.87 -13.20 -15.56
C ARG A 27 10.70 -12.21 -15.67
N PRO A 28 10.26 -11.82 -16.89
CA PRO A 28 9.17 -10.86 -17.05
C PRO A 28 7.83 -11.40 -16.54
N ALA A 29 7.65 -12.72 -16.53
CA ALA A 29 6.43 -13.38 -16.08
C ALA A 29 6.03 -13.02 -14.64
N ILE A 30 6.98 -12.65 -13.76
CA ILE A 30 6.69 -12.30 -12.35
C ILE A 30 5.74 -11.10 -12.27
N ILE A 31 5.77 -10.19 -13.25
CA ILE A 31 4.93 -8.98 -13.22
C ILE A 31 3.43 -9.28 -13.29
N ARG A 32 3.03 -10.45 -13.83
CA ARG A 32 1.61 -10.84 -13.95
C ARG A 32 0.94 -11.00 -12.59
N HIS A 33 1.71 -11.35 -11.56
CA HIS A 33 1.21 -11.53 -10.20
C HIS A 33 0.97 -10.20 -9.47
N ARG A 34 1.47 -9.07 -10.00
CA ARG A 34 1.34 -7.76 -9.35
C ARG A 34 -0.10 -7.34 -9.15
N ARG A 35 -0.96 -7.60 -10.13
CA ARG A 35 -2.38 -7.24 -10.03
C ARG A 35 -3.09 -8.08 -8.98
N GLN A 36 -2.79 -9.38 -8.93
CA GLN A 36 -3.41 -10.30 -7.96
C GLN A 36 -3.03 -9.90 -6.53
N LEU A 37 -1.74 -9.66 -6.26
CA LEU A 37 -1.29 -9.23 -4.93
C LEU A 37 -1.88 -7.87 -4.52
N GLY A 38 -1.97 -6.92 -5.46
CA GLY A 38 -2.59 -5.62 -5.20
C GLY A 38 -4.09 -5.71 -4.87
N LEU A 39 -4.81 -6.63 -5.50
CA LEU A 39 -6.22 -6.88 -5.16
C LEU A 39 -6.35 -7.55 -3.79
N TRP A 40 -5.52 -8.55 -3.48
CA TRP A 40 -5.48 -9.17 -2.15
C TRP A 40 -5.18 -8.17 -1.04
N MET A 41 -4.19 -7.31 -1.24
CA MET A 41 -3.89 -6.19 -0.35
C MET A 41 -5.13 -5.34 -0.07
N PHE A 42 -5.85 -4.92 -1.12
CA PHE A 42 -7.06 -4.10 -0.96
C PHE A 42 -8.20 -4.86 -0.27
N SER A 43 -8.41 -6.14 -0.60
CA SER A 43 -9.41 -6.99 0.05
C SER A 43 -9.15 -7.12 1.55
N TYR A 44 -7.91 -7.38 1.96
CA TYR A 44 -7.55 -7.46 3.38
C TYR A 44 -7.64 -6.11 4.09
N ALA A 45 -7.26 -5.01 3.43
CA ALA A 45 -7.43 -3.67 3.98
C ALA A 45 -8.91 -3.31 4.18
N THR A 46 -9.78 -3.71 3.25
CA THR A 46 -11.23 -3.49 3.35
C THR A 46 -11.84 -4.36 4.42
N LEU A 47 -11.42 -5.62 4.54
CA LEU A 47 -11.83 -6.49 5.63
C LEU A 47 -11.40 -5.94 7.00
N HIS A 48 -10.19 -5.36 7.08
CA HIS A 48 -9.73 -4.68 8.29
C HIS A 48 -10.63 -3.51 8.67
N LEU A 49 -10.95 -2.64 7.70
CA LEU A 49 -11.88 -1.51 7.91
C LEU A 49 -13.29 -1.99 8.29
N ALA A 50 -13.79 -3.05 7.65
CA ALA A 50 -15.11 -3.62 7.95
C ALA A 50 -15.18 -4.19 9.37
N LEU A 51 -14.13 -4.89 9.83
CA LEU A 51 -14.05 -5.38 11.20
C LEU A 51 -13.99 -4.22 12.21
N PHE A 52 -13.24 -3.16 11.90
CA PHE A 52 -13.25 -1.93 12.70
C PHE A 52 -14.66 -1.31 12.76
N ALA A 53 -15.30 -1.14 11.61
CA ALA A 53 -16.64 -0.56 11.51
C ALA A 53 -17.69 -1.37 12.28
N GLN A 54 -17.63 -2.71 12.21
CA GLN A 54 -18.54 -3.58 12.96
C GLN A 54 -18.32 -3.49 14.47
N ALA A 55 -17.07 -3.50 14.92
CA ALA A 55 -16.76 -3.69 16.34
C ALA A 55 -16.70 -2.40 17.15
N TYR A 56 -16.28 -1.28 16.55
CA TYR A 56 -16.19 0.02 17.24
C TYR A 56 -17.32 0.97 16.90
N VAL A 57 -17.84 0.86 15.67
CA VAL A 57 -18.76 1.87 15.12
C VAL A 57 -20.17 1.30 14.91
N GLY A 58 -20.35 -0.02 14.97
CA GLY A 58 -21.64 -0.68 14.72
C GLY A 58 -22.25 -0.34 13.36
N TRP A 59 -21.43 -0.04 12.35
CA TRP A 59 -21.85 0.48 11.03
C TRP A 59 -22.55 1.85 11.03
N SER A 60 -22.46 2.61 12.12
CA SER A 60 -22.98 3.98 12.23
C SER A 60 -22.07 5.01 11.54
N ALA A 61 -22.51 5.62 10.44
CA ALA A 61 -21.73 6.64 9.74
C ALA A 61 -21.38 7.88 10.60
N PRO A 62 -22.29 8.41 11.47
CA PRO A 62 -21.94 9.50 12.38
C PRO A 62 -20.79 9.14 13.33
N LEU A 63 -20.86 7.96 13.95
CA LEU A 63 -19.84 7.50 14.90
C LEU A 63 -18.50 7.20 14.18
N LEU A 64 -18.55 6.76 12.92
CA LEU A 64 -17.35 6.64 12.09
C LEU A 64 -16.66 7.99 11.93
N TRP A 65 -17.44 9.04 11.63
CA TRP A 65 -16.92 10.38 11.40
C TRP A 65 -16.29 10.96 12.66
N GLU A 66 -16.94 10.78 13.81
CA GLU A 66 -16.43 11.15 15.12
C GLU A 66 -15.10 10.47 15.43
N GLU A 67 -15.02 9.14 15.27
CA GLU A 67 -13.77 8.38 15.45
C GLU A 67 -12.65 8.83 14.48
N LEU A 68 -13.00 9.17 13.23
CA LEU A 68 -12.03 9.71 12.26
C LEU A 68 -11.54 11.11 12.61
N ALA A 69 -12.35 11.93 13.28
CA ALA A 69 -11.99 13.28 13.69
C ALA A 69 -11.17 13.29 14.98
N GLU A 70 -11.56 12.45 15.95
CA GLU A 70 -10.93 12.41 17.27
C GLU A 70 -9.64 11.60 17.31
N ARG A 71 -9.49 10.60 16.42
CA ARG A 71 -8.36 9.67 16.46
C ARG A 71 -7.49 9.75 15.20
N PRO A 72 -6.40 10.52 15.21
CA PRO A 72 -5.57 10.75 14.02
C PRO A 72 -4.99 9.46 13.42
N TYR A 73 -4.71 8.45 14.26
CA TYR A 73 -4.23 7.16 13.77
C TYR A 73 -5.26 6.44 12.90
N ILE A 74 -6.56 6.54 13.22
CA ILE A 74 -7.64 5.95 12.41
C ILE A 74 -7.76 6.71 11.08
N THR A 75 -7.69 8.04 11.13
CA THR A 75 -7.72 8.89 9.94
C THR A 75 -6.62 8.51 8.95
N VAL A 76 -5.39 8.30 9.42
CA VAL A 76 -4.28 7.89 8.55
C VAL A 76 -4.49 6.51 7.95
N GLY A 77 -5.03 5.56 8.73
CA GLY A 77 -5.43 4.24 8.22
C GLY A 77 -6.51 4.34 7.12
N PHE A 78 -7.51 5.20 7.34
CA PHE A 78 -8.58 5.45 6.38
C PHE A 78 -8.07 6.12 5.10
N VAL A 79 -7.19 7.10 5.21
CA VAL A 79 -6.54 7.75 4.05
C VAL A 79 -5.71 6.72 3.25
N ALA A 80 -4.96 5.85 3.93
CA ALA A 80 -4.24 4.76 3.26
C ALA A 80 -5.22 3.86 2.49
N TRP A 81 -6.31 3.43 3.13
CA TRP A 81 -7.36 2.62 2.49
C TRP A 81 -8.00 3.34 1.29
N ALA A 82 -8.30 4.63 1.39
CA ALA A 82 -8.87 5.43 0.30
C ALA A 82 -7.93 5.52 -0.91
N LEU A 83 -6.62 5.67 -0.68
CA LEU A 83 -5.63 5.57 -1.75
C LEU A 83 -5.64 4.18 -2.39
N LEU A 84 -5.69 3.11 -1.58
CA LEU A 84 -5.78 1.74 -2.10
C LEU A 84 -7.06 1.48 -2.89
N LEU A 85 -8.19 2.06 -2.48
CA LEU A 85 -9.46 2.00 -3.20
C LEU A 85 -9.32 2.59 -4.61
N SER A 86 -8.69 3.77 -4.74
CA SER A 86 -8.45 4.39 -6.05
C SER A 86 -7.62 3.49 -6.98
N LEU A 87 -6.64 2.77 -6.43
CA LEU A 87 -5.81 1.81 -7.15
C LEU A 87 -6.60 0.57 -7.56
N ALA A 88 -7.43 0.05 -6.65
CA ALA A 88 -8.26 -1.12 -6.89
C ALA A 88 -9.29 -0.87 -7.99
N LEU A 89 -9.99 0.27 -7.94
CA LEU A 89 -10.97 0.67 -8.97
C LEU A 89 -10.32 0.83 -10.35
N THR A 90 -9.06 1.26 -10.40
CA THR A 90 -8.30 1.43 -11.66
C THR A 90 -7.45 0.22 -12.04
N SER A 91 -7.65 -0.93 -11.39
CA SER A 91 -6.94 -2.18 -11.70
C SER A 91 -7.51 -2.95 -12.90
N SER A 92 -8.66 -2.52 -13.43
CA SER A 92 -9.32 -3.17 -14.57
C SER A 92 -8.58 -2.91 -15.89
N ARG A 93 -8.65 -3.87 -16.82
CA ARG A 93 -8.04 -3.73 -18.16
C ARG A 93 -8.63 -2.54 -18.93
N GLY A 94 -9.92 -2.26 -18.75
CA GLY A 94 -10.61 -1.11 -19.34
C GLY A 94 -10.06 0.22 -18.83
N ALA A 95 -9.91 0.37 -17.50
CA ALA A 95 -9.33 1.56 -16.90
C ALA A 95 -7.88 1.80 -17.36
N GLN A 96 -7.07 0.73 -17.43
CA GLN A 96 -5.69 0.83 -17.89
C GLN A 96 -5.59 1.33 -19.34
N ARG A 97 -6.47 0.85 -20.23
CA ARG A 97 -6.54 1.30 -21.64
C ARG A 97 -7.03 2.75 -21.76
N LYS A 98 -8.00 3.15 -20.94
CA LYS A 98 -8.61 4.49 -20.96
C LYS A 98 -7.67 5.57 -20.41
N LEU A 99 -7.01 5.32 -19.27
CA LEU A 99 -6.20 6.32 -18.57
C LEU A 99 -4.76 6.45 -19.10
N ARG A 100 -4.22 5.42 -19.78
CA ARG A 100 -2.86 5.41 -20.39
C ARG A 100 -1.78 5.95 -19.44
N ARG A 101 -1.19 7.12 -19.73
CA ARG A 101 -0.13 7.73 -18.91
C ARG A 101 -0.61 8.13 -17.50
N ARG A 102 -1.87 8.57 -17.35
CA ARG A 102 -2.45 8.94 -16.05
C ARG A 102 -2.59 7.72 -15.14
N TRP A 103 -2.77 6.53 -15.69
CA TRP A 103 -2.83 5.28 -14.92
C TRP A 103 -1.52 5.04 -14.15
N LEU A 104 -0.37 5.29 -14.79
CA LEU A 104 0.94 5.18 -14.16
C LEU A 104 1.14 6.22 -13.06
N GLN A 105 0.59 7.43 -13.21
CA GLN A 105 0.66 8.48 -12.18
C GLN A 105 -0.19 8.10 -10.97
N LEU A 106 -1.42 7.66 -11.18
CA LEU A 106 -2.32 7.20 -10.12
C LEU A 106 -1.71 6.01 -9.37
N HIS A 107 -1.12 5.06 -10.10
CA HIS A 107 -0.47 3.90 -9.49
C HIS A 107 0.80 4.21 -8.68
N ARG A 108 1.29 5.45 -8.67
CA ARG A 108 2.33 5.90 -7.72
C ARG A 108 1.77 6.15 -6.32
N PHE A 109 0.46 6.26 -6.15
CA PHE A 109 -0.17 6.40 -4.83
C PHE A 109 0.03 5.19 -3.92
N ILE A 110 0.52 4.07 -4.46
CA ILE A 110 0.99 2.94 -3.64
C ILE A 110 2.12 3.33 -2.68
N TYR A 111 2.94 4.34 -3.02
CA TYR A 111 4.04 4.80 -2.18
C TYR A 111 3.55 5.61 -0.96
N PRO A 112 2.74 6.69 -1.11
CA PRO A 112 2.15 7.35 0.05
C PRO A 112 1.23 6.40 0.84
N ALA A 113 0.52 5.47 0.19
CA ALA A 113 -0.26 4.45 0.91
C ALA A 113 0.62 3.57 1.81
N LEU A 114 1.83 3.19 1.37
CA LEU A 114 2.80 2.48 2.20
C LEU A 114 3.26 3.32 3.39
N VAL A 115 3.58 4.59 3.16
CA VAL A 115 4.01 5.50 4.24
C VAL A 115 2.91 5.65 5.29
N PHE A 116 1.66 5.87 4.86
CA PHE A 116 0.52 5.96 5.78
C PHE A 116 0.23 4.63 6.48
N ALA A 117 0.37 3.49 5.81
CA ALA A 117 0.20 2.18 6.45
C ALA A 117 1.27 1.92 7.53
N CYS A 118 2.53 2.28 7.27
CA CYS A 118 3.59 2.21 8.28
C CYS A 118 3.32 3.17 9.44
N LEU A 119 2.93 4.41 9.16
CA LEU A 119 2.61 5.41 10.20
C LEU A 119 1.44 4.97 11.08
N HIS A 120 0.38 4.42 10.46
CA HIS A 120 -0.75 3.83 11.17
C HIS A 120 -0.31 2.69 12.10
N LEU A 121 0.58 1.81 11.64
CA LEU A 121 1.12 0.72 12.45
C LEU A 121 1.92 1.27 13.65
N TRP A 122 2.78 2.26 13.44
CA TRP A 122 3.58 2.88 14.49
C TRP A 122 2.73 3.49 15.61
N TRP A 123 1.63 4.16 15.26
CA TRP A 123 0.70 4.69 16.28
C TRP A 123 -0.05 3.61 17.06
N GLN A 124 -0.19 2.41 16.48
CA GLN A 124 -0.85 1.29 17.16
C GLN A 124 0.07 0.54 18.14
N VAL A 125 1.39 0.68 18.00
CA VAL A 125 2.37 0.01 18.87
C VAL A 125 2.22 0.53 20.30
N ARG A 126 1.89 -0.37 21.23
CA ARG A 126 1.80 -0.04 22.65
C ARG A 126 3.00 -0.50 23.47
N SER A 127 3.72 -1.54 23.06
CA SER A 127 4.84 -2.10 23.85
C SER A 127 5.89 -2.85 23.02
N ASP A 128 5.50 -3.61 21.99
CA ASP A 128 6.44 -4.31 21.11
C ASP A 128 6.56 -3.62 19.74
N ALA A 129 7.64 -2.86 19.56
CA ALA A 129 7.94 -2.15 18.32
C ALA A 129 8.63 -3.04 17.27
N GLY A 130 8.95 -4.30 17.58
CA GLY A 130 9.72 -5.18 16.69
C GLY A 130 9.06 -5.38 15.33
N GLU A 131 7.76 -5.64 15.31
CA GLU A 131 7.01 -5.82 14.07
C GLU A 131 6.93 -4.52 13.25
N ALA A 132 6.71 -3.37 13.90
CA ALA A 132 6.67 -2.07 13.23
C ALA A 132 8.03 -1.67 12.65
N LEU A 133 9.12 -1.90 13.39
CA LEU A 133 10.50 -1.70 12.93
C LEU A 133 10.80 -2.59 11.73
N PHE A 134 10.48 -3.88 11.80
CA PHE A 134 10.73 -4.82 10.72
C PHE A 134 10.04 -4.38 9.41
N TYR A 135 8.73 -4.13 9.43
CA TYR A 135 8.02 -3.73 8.21
C TYR A 135 8.46 -2.36 7.70
N SER A 136 8.78 -1.42 8.58
CA SER A 136 9.28 -0.10 8.19
C SER A 136 10.67 -0.19 7.56
N ALA A 137 11.56 -1.03 8.09
CA ALA A 137 12.87 -1.28 7.51
C ALA A 137 12.77 -1.90 6.11
N VAL A 138 11.89 -2.90 5.93
CA VAL A 138 11.62 -3.49 4.61
C VAL A 138 11.02 -2.45 3.65
N ALA A 139 10.07 -1.64 4.10
CA ALA A 139 9.49 -0.56 3.30
C ALA A 139 10.56 0.44 2.83
N LEU A 140 11.41 0.92 3.75
CA LEU A 140 12.51 1.84 3.44
C LEU A 140 13.51 1.22 2.46
N LEU A 141 13.89 -0.03 2.65
CA LEU A 141 14.77 -0.75 1.73
C LEU A 141 14.17 -0.81 0.32
N LEU A 142 12.89 -1.20 0.19
CA LEU A 142 12.22 -1.30 -1.10
C LEU A 142 12.05 0.06 -1.80
N LEU A 143 11.76 1.13 -1.05
CA LEU A 143 11.68 2.48 -1.58
C LEU A 143 13.07 3.01 -2.00
N GLY A 144 14.09 2.75 -1.18
CA GLY A 144 15.48 3.11 -1.45
C GLY A 144 16.01 2.45 -2.73
N LEU A 145 15.80 1.15 -2.90
CA LEU A 145 16.17 0.43 -4.12
C LEU A 145 15.49 1.01 -5.37
N ARG A 146 14.21 1.38 -5.28
CA ARG A 146 13.48 2.01 -6.39
C ARG A 146 14.04 3.39 -6.74
N LEU A 147 14.36 4.19 -5.73
CA LEU A 147 14.93 5.52 -5.93
C LEU A 147 16.32 5.43 -6.57
N TYR A 148 17.18 4.56 -6.05
CA TYR A 148 18.51 4.29 -6.58
C TYR A 148 18.46 3.93 -8.06
N TRP A 149 17.61 2.98 -8.44
CA TRP A 149 17.46 2.60 -9.84
C TRP A 149 16.94 3.71 -10.73
N ARG A 150 15.95 4.48 -10.25
CA ARG A 150 15.39 5.61 -11.01
C ARG A 150 16.43 6.69 -11.26
N ILE A 151 17.32 6.94 -10.30
CA ILE A 151 18.43 7.90 -10.45
C ILE A 151 19.45 7.36 -11.45
N ASN A 152 19.83 6.08 -11.34
CA ASN A 152 20.84 5.48 -12.22
C ASN A 152 20.39 5.40 -13.69
N GLU A 153 19.11 5.07 -13.93
CA GLU A 153 18.51 5.07 -15.27
C GLU A 153 18.48 6.46 -15.90
N ARG A 154 18.19 7.50 -15.10
CA ARG A 154 18.23 8.90 -15.56
C ARG A 154 19.64 9.35 -15.90
N LYS A 155 20.65 8.90 -15.15
CA LYS A 155 22.07 9.20 -15.44
C LYS A 155 22.49 8.56 -16.76
N ARG A 156 22.16 7.28 -16.97
CA ARG A 156 22.45 6.57 -18.23
C ARG A 156 21.79 7.21 -19.45
N GLY A 157 20.52 7.60 -19.34
CA GLY A 157 19.79 8.25 -20.45
C GLY A 157 20.13 9.72 -20.70
N ARG A 158 20.96 10.34 -19.85
CA ARG A 158 21.55 11.68 -20.11
C ARG A 158 22.96 11.61 -20.70
N ALA A 159 23.60 10.44 -20.62
CA ALA A 159 24.95 10.19 -21.11
C ALA A 159 24.97 9.47 -22.47
N ALA A 160 23.80 9.14 -23.01
CA ALA A 160 23.57 8.57 -24.34
C ALA A 160 22.77 9.57 -25.18
#